data_AF-A0A914JV78-F1
#
_entry.id   AF-A0A914JV78-F1
#
_cell.length_a   1.000
_cell.length_b   1.000
_cell.length_c   1.000
_cell.angle_alpha   90.00
_cell.angle_beta   90.00
_cell.angle_gamma   90.00
#
_symmetry.space_group_name_H-M   'P 1'
#
loop_
_entity.id
_entity.type
_entity.pdbx_description
1 polymer ?
#
loop_
_entity_poly.entity_id
_entity_poly.type
_entity_poly.pdbx_seq_one_letter_code
_entity_poly.pdbx_strand_id
1 'polypeptide(L)'
;MVVTCPASGINLIDLLLNNMVVNAAQPGPVSQTLTCSANAVWTNQGTTVTQVSCTAMENCRSCIASDLDLVAGTVTPTATTPALDATNCLSMVITCPASSTKEIDLLFNGVVAATKEPGPTTATVTCSAGGAWMFNGMTTTLASCNVVPTCRSCLATDVALIAGTVTPTSATPTTNAQNCLTMVVTCPASSADQISLLFGTVTATTMQPGPVTGTLTCSATGTWNFQGTTTTQASCTVTKTCKSCLASDITLTAGALTPTAGTPTLDATGCLTMAITCPVGGNDEVDILFGGTVVGMMQPGPITRTVTCNANGQWNFQGTVTTVASCARVVTCRSCVASSVTLTPGTITPTAGTPTPNAQNCLAMPITCPANRMDLINLLFDATTAASMQPGPATQSVTCSATGMWQFNAVTVSAASCQAVKNCKSCTLFDITLIAGTITPTAGTPVLNAMGCWAMPISCVGTQRKQMFINGNTPLGLSSLGTITNTFTCNASGQWGIMILTVSIPVTSVECRIVMIG
;
A
#
# COMPACT_ATOMS: atom_id res chain seq x y z
N MET A 1 -4.79 105.85 13.57
CA MET A 1 -5.56 105.30 14.70
C MET A 1 -4.77 104.15 15.28
N VAL A 2 -4.58 104.10 16.59
CA VAL A 2 -4.02 102.90 17.25
C VAL A 2 -5.19 102.04 17.67
N VAL A 3 -5.23 100.80 17.19
CA VAL A 3 -6.19 99.80 17.65
C VAL A 3 -5.48 98.91 18.64
N THR A 4 -6.00 98.83 19.86
CA THR A 4 -5.45 97.99 20.92
C THR A 4 -6.49 96.98 21.33
N CYS A 5 -6.14 95.70 21.26
CA CYS A 5 -6.90 94.67 21.95
C CYS A 5 -6.48 94.68 23.43
N PRO A 6 -7.40 94.99 24.36
CA PRO A 6 -7.08 95.02 25.79
C PRO A 6 -6.73 93.62 26.27
N ALA A 7 -5.71 93.49 27.13
CA ALA A 7 -5.34 92.21 27.71
C ALA A 7 -6.54 91.59 28.46
N SER A 8 -6.91 90.36 28.11
CA SER A 8 -7.95 89.59 28.77
C SER A 8 -7.30 88.46 29.59
N GLY A 9 -6.69 88.81 30.71
CA GLY A 9 -6.04 87.84 31.60
C GLY A 9 -4.92 87.03 30.93
N ILE A 10 -4.90 85.72 31.18
CA ILE A 10 -3.88 84.74 30.74
C ILE A 10 -4.02 84.28 29.28
N ASN A 11 -5.00 84.80 28.54
CA ASN A 11 -5.24 84.37 27.16
C ASN A 11 -4.39 85.19 26.17
N LEU A 12 -3.91 84.52 25.13
CA LEU A 12 -3.29 85.14 23.97
C LEU A 12 -4.41 85.77 23.13
N ILE A 13 -4.16 86.97 22.61
CA ILE A 13 -5.14 87.70 21.80
C ILE A 13 -4.58 87.91 20.41
N ASP A 14 -5.34 87.50 19.40
CA ASP A 14 -5.07 87.87 18.02
C ASP A 14 -5.81 89.16 17.66
N LEU A 15 -5.10 90.08 17.02
CA LEU A 15 -5.69 91.23 16.34
C LEU A 15 -5.85 90.89 14.86
N LEU A 16 -7.10 90.88 14.40
CA LEU A 16 -7.43 90.63 13.00
C LEU A 16 -7.85 91.94 12.31
N LEU A 17 -7.32 92.16 11.11
CA LEU A 17 -7.78 93.21 10.21
C LEU A 17 -8.34 92.53 8.95
N ASN A 18 -9.61 92.81 8.63
CA ASN A 18 -10.35 92.11 7.56
C ASN A 18 -10.25 90.57 7.66
N ASN A 19 -10.37 90.02 8.86
CA ASN A 19 -10.23 88.58 9.15
C ASN A 19 -8.85 87.96 8.85
N MET A 20 -7.80 88.77 8.66
CA MET A 20 -6.42 88.29 8.59
C MET A 20 -5.68 88.64 9.89
N VAL A 21 -4.92 87.68 10.43
CA VAL A 21 -4.09 87.88 11.64
C VAL A 21 -2.90 88.77 11.28
N VAL A 22 -2.73 89.88 12.00
CA VAL A 22 -1.71 90.90 11.66
C VAL A 22 -0.65 91.07 12.75
N ASN A 23 -0.91 90.54 13.94
CA ASN A 23 0.08 90.29 14.98
C ASN A 23 -0.16 88.90 15.54
N ALA A 24 0.89 88.09 15.61
CA ALA A 24 0.83 86.76 16.21
C ALA A 24 0.56 86.89 17.72
N ALA A 25 -0.30 86.01 18.23
CA ALA A 25 -0.68 85.91 19.63
C ALA A 25 0.48 86.11 20.61
N GLN A 26 0.38 87.14 21.46
CA GLN A 26 1.30 87.39 22.57
C GLN A 26 0.56 87.61 23.90
N PRO A 27 1.18 87.28 25.05
CA PRO A 27 0.60 87.59 26.35
C PRO A 27 0.63 89.10 26.58
N GLY A 28 -0.53 89.72 26.77
CA GLY A 28 -0.65 91.16 27.02
C GLY A 28 -1.40 91.91 25.92
N PRO A 29 -1.49 93.25 26.03
CA PRO A 29 -2.24 94.06 25.07
C PRO A 29 -1.51 94.10 23.71
N VAL A 30 -2.18 93.66 22.66
CA VAL A 30 -1.66 93.75 21.28
C VAL A 30 -2.17 95.04 20.65
N SER A 31 -1.27 95.86 20.14
CA SER A 31 -1.61 97.13 19.48
C SER A 31 -1.12 97.16 18.04
N GLN A 32 -1.90 97.76 17.15
CA GLN A 32 -1.52 98.03 15.77
C GLN A 32 -1.88 99.46 15.39
N THR A 33 -0.92 100.13 14.73
CA THR A 33 -1.14 101.47 14.20
C THR A 33 -1.68 101.38 12.77
N LEU A 34 -2.82 102.03 12.53
CA LEU A 34 -3.44 102.23 11.22
C LEU A 34 -3.18 103.66 10.72
N THR A 35 -2.86 103.78 9.44
CA THR A 35 -2.59 105.06 8.76
C THR A 35 -3.82 105.48 7.96
N CYS A 36 -4.29 106.72 8.13
CA CYS A 36 -5.37 107.27 7.30
C CYS A 36 -4.78 107.69 5.95
N SER A 37 -5.34 107.17 4.86
CA SER A 37 -4.97 107.56 3.51
C SER A 37 -5.59 108.91 3.12
N ALA A 38 -5.09 109.52 2.03
CA ALA A 38 -5.65 110.77 1.48
C ALA A 38 -7.13 110.67 1.08
N ASN A 39 -7.65 109.45 0.86
CA ASN A 39 -9.05 109.18 0.53
C ASN A 39 -9.92 108.93 1.78
N ALA A 40 -9.44 109.31 2.97
CA ALA A 40 -10.13 109.12 4.26
C ALA A 40 -10.44 107.64 4.62
N VAL A 41 -9.62 106.71 4.15
CA VAL A 41 -9.73 105.28 4.47
C VAL A 41 -8.56 104.83 5.34
N TRP A 42 -8.81 104.02 6.37
CA TRP A 42 -7.78 103.43 7.21
C TRP A 42 -7.04 102.32 6.46
N THR A 43 -5.71 102.31 6.57
CA THR A 43 -4.85 101.31 5.94
C THR A 43 -3.85 100.73 6.94
N ASN A 44 -3.46 99.47 6.75
CA ASN A 44 -2.29 98.87 7.40
C ASN A 44 -1.33 98.38 6.30
N GLN A 45 -0.10 98.89 6.31
CA GLN A 45 0.92 98.59 5.29
C GLN A 45 0.39 98.71 3.84
N GLY A 46 -0.42 99.73 3.56
CA GLY A 46 -1.00 99.97 2.23
C GLY A 46 -2.29 99.20 1.90
N THR A 47 -2.73 98.28 2.74
CA THR A 47 -4.00 97.56 2.56
C THR A 47 -5.14 98.26 3.28
N THR A 48 -6.28 98.44 2.60
CA THR A 48 -7.50 99.05 3.19
C THR A 48 -8.09 98.18 4.29
N VAL A 49 -8.32 98.74 5.46
CA VAL A 49 -8.91 98.07 6.63
C VAL A 49 -10.37 98.48 6.76
N THR A 50 -11.27 97.51 6.65
CA THR A 50 -12.73 97.69 6.76
C THR A 50 -13.30 97.10 8.06
N GLN A 51 -12.59 96.16 8.67
CA GLN A 51 -13.00 95.51 9.92
C GLN A 51 -11.78 95.30 10.82
N VAL A 52 -11.99 95.51 12.12
CA VAL A 52 -11.03 95.18 13.18
C VAL A 52 -11.74 94.30 14.20
N SER A 53 -11.18 93.14 14.50
CA SER A 53 -11.68 92.25 15.55
C SER A 53 -10.54 91.74 16.40
N CYS A 54 -10.84 91.52 17.68
CA CYS A 54 -9.95 90.86 18.62
C CYS A 54 -10.55 89.49 18.91
N THR A 55 -9.80 88.42 18.70
CA THR A 55 -10.25 87.09 19.07
C THR A 55 -9.33 86.57 20.15
N ALA A 56 -9.88 86.32 21.33
CA ALA A 56 -9.17 85.55 22.33
C ALA A 56 -9.06 84.13 21.78
N MET A 57 -7.84 83.64 21.57
CA MET A 57 -7.68 82.21 21.38
C MET A 57 -7.98 81.56 22.74
N GLU A 58 -8.91 80.59 22.76
CA GLU A 58 -9.00 79.63 23.84
C GLU A 58 -7.71 78.82 23.81
N ASN A 59 -6.65 79.38 24.39
CA ASN A 59 -5.41 78.67 24.55
C ASN A 59 -5.68 77.43 25.39
N CYS A 60 -5.00 76.35 25.03
CA CYS A 60 -4.75 75.23 25.92
C CYS A 60 -4.45 75.75 27.33
N ARG A 61 -5.31 75.39 28.29
CA ARG A 61 -5.13 75.78 29.70
C ARG A 61 -3.79 75.27 30.21
N SER A 62 -3.34 75.78 31.37
CA SER A 62 -2.13 75.27 32.02
C SER A 62 -2.36 73.85 32.54
N CYS A 63 -2.05 72.82 31.74
CA CYS A 63 -1.82 71.49 32.30
C CYS A 63 -0.55 71.53 33.16
N ILE A 64 -0.62 71.00 34.37
CA ILE A 64 0.57 70.79 35.21
C ILE A 64 1.07 69.37 35.02
N ALA A 65 2.39 69.18 35.10
CA ALA A 65 3.01 67.87 34.87
C ALA A 65 2.49 66.79 35.85
N SER A 66 2.06 67.20 37.05
CA SER A 66 1.46 66.33 38.07
C SER A 66 0.09 65.75 37.71
N ASP A 67 -0.58 66.26 36.67
CA ASP A 67 -1.89 65.77 36.25
C ASP A 67 -1.81 64.48 35.41
N LEU A 68 -0.60 64.08 35.01
CA LEU A 68 -0.33 62.79 34.39
C LEU A 68 0.48 61.93 35.36
N ASP A 69 -0.14 60.87 35.88
CA ASP A 69 0.53 59.94 36.79
C ASP A 69 1.52 59.05 36.02
N LEU A 70 2.78 59.08 36.43
CA LEU A 70 3.85 58.26 35.87
C LEU A 70 4.01 57.03 36.75
N VAL A 71 3.23 56.00 36.46
CA VAL A 71 3.21 54.80 37.29
C VAL A 71 4.28 53.82 36.82
N ALA A 72 5.01 53.28 37.79
CA ALA A 72 5.93 52.18 37.54
C ALA A 72 5.13 50.94 37.10
N GLY A 73 5.30 50.55 35.84
CA GLY A 73 4.98 49.20 35.40
C GLY A 73 6.15 48.28 35.76
N THR A 74 6.82 47.74 34.74
CA THR A 74 8.12 47.07 34.90
C THR A 74 9.29 48.05 34.97
N VAL A 75 9.14 49.23 34.37
CA VAL A 75 10.06 50.37 34.49
C VAL A 75 9.26 51.66 34.63
N THR A 76 9.80 52.67 35.30
CA THR A 76 9.13 53.96 35.48
C THR A 76 9.38 54.86 34.26
N PRO A 77 8.34 55.40 33.59
CA PRO A 77 8.53 56.40 32.56
C PRO A 77 9.11 57.70 33.12
N THR A 78 9.80 58.46 32.28
CA THR A 78 10.22 59.84 32.56
C THR A 78 9.50 60.81 31.63
N ALA A 79 9.25 62.03 32.11
CA ALA A 79 8.65 63.10 31.32
C ALA A 79 9.64 64.27 31.18
N THR A 80 9.67 64.92 30.02
CA THR A 80 10.33 66.22 29.87
C THR A 80 9.53 67.32 30.58
N THR A 81 10.16 68.43 30.93
CA THR A 81 9.45 69.63 31.37
C THR A 81 8.45 70.09 30.29
N PRO A 82 7.19 70.39 30.64
CA PRO A 82 6.22 70.91 29.68
C PRO A 82 6.73 72.17 28.97
N ALA A 83 6.59 72.21 27.64
CA ALA A 83 6.99 73.34 26.81
C ALA A 83 5.91 73.62 25.75
N LEU A 84 5.81 74.88 25.31
CA LEU A 84 4.89 75.26 24.24
C LEU A 84 5.33 74.60 22.92
N ASP A 85 4.39 73.93 22.24
CA ASP A 85 4.59 73.39 20.90
C ASP A 85 4.29 74.43 19.81
N ALA A 86 4.39 74.01 18.54
CA ALA A 86 4.13 74.87 17.38
C ALA A 86 2.68 75.39 17.28
N THR A 87 1.75 74.84 18.07
CA THR A 87 0.36 75.27 18.19
C THR A 87 0.11 76.14 19.43
N ASN A 88 1.17 76.56 20.13
CA ASN A 88 1.11 77.27 21.40
C ASN A 88 0.37 76.50 22.52
N CYS A 89 0.36 75.17 22.46
CA CYS A 89 -0.16 74.32 23.52
C CYS A 89 0.99 73.69 24.31
N LEU A 90 0.81 73.50 25.63
CA LEU A 90 1.80 72.79 26.43
C LEU A 90 1.88 71.34 25.96
N SER A 91 3.09 70.89 25.63
CA SER A 91 3.40 69.52 25.26
C SER A 91 4.52 68.99 26.14
N MET A 92 4.56 67.67 26.34
CA MET A 92 5.68 66.99 26.96
C MET A 92 5.91 65.63 26.31
N VAL A 93 7.17 65.18 26.34
CA VAL A 93 7.59 63.88 25.82
C VAL A 93 7.70 62.92 26.99
N ILE A 94 6.97 61.81 26.91
CA ILE A 94 7.07 60.68 27.82
C ILE A 94 8.03 59.67 27.21
N THR A 95 9.01 59.24 28.00
CA THR A 95 10.06 58.31 27.60
C THR A 95 10.03 57.09 28.50
N CYS A 96 9.89 55.91 27.90
CA CYS A 96 10.27 54.68 28.56
C CYS A 96 11.78 54.45 28.36
N PRO A 97 12.56 54.26 29.45
CA PRO A 97 14.00 54.07 29.36
C PRO A 97 14.31 52.82 28.54
N ALA A 98 15.38 52.87 27.74
CA ALA A 98 15.77 51.75 26.88
C ALA A 98 16.03 50.48 27.71
N SER A 99 15.51 49.35 27.24
CA SER A 99 15.99 48.03 27.64
C SER A 99 17.05 47.60 26.64
N SER A 100 18.18 47.09 27.15
CA SER A 100 19.28 46.59 26.32
C SER A 100 18.92 45.33 25.53
N THR A 101 17.82 44.65 25.88
CA THR A 101 17.53 43.29 25.39
C THR A 101 16.05 42.97 25.20
N LYS A 102 15.14 43.92 25.46
CA LYS A 102 13.69 43.64 25.46
C LYS A 102 12.90 44.75 24.80
N GLU A 103 11.80 44.38 24.16
CA GLU A 103 10.75 45.29 23.70
C GLU A 103 10.11 46.03 24.88
N ILE A 104 9.85 47.33 24.68
CA ILE A 104 9.14 48.15 25.66
C ILE A 104 7.95 48.83 25.02
N ASP A 105 6.79 48.57 25.61
CA ASP A 105 5.55 49.30 25.34
C ASP A 105 5.43 50.50 26.28
N LEU A 106 5.15 51.67 25.71
CA LEU A 106 4.64 52.83 26.43
C LEU A 106 3.12 52.81 26.34
N LEU A 107 2.44 52.85 27.47
CA LEU A 107 0.99 52.80 27.55
C LEU A 107 0.42 54.10 28.13
N PHE A 108 -0.67 54.58 27.56
CA PHE A 108 -1.51 55.64 28.14
C PHE A 108 -2.87 55.06 28.53
N ASN A 109 -3.24 55.19 29.81
CA ASN A 109 -4.46 54.59 30.37
C ASN A 109 -4.63 53.08 30.03
N GLY A 110 -3.52 52.33 29.92
CA GLY A 110 -3.52 50.90 29.57
C GLY A 110 -3.60 50.59 28.07
N VAL A 111 -3.60 51.58 27.19
CA VAL A 111 -3.55 51.40 25.73
C VAL A 111 -2.13 51.63 25.23
N VAL A 112 -1.62 50.72 24.39
CA VAL A 112 -0.27 50.83 23.80
C VAL A 112 -0.21 52.06 22.89
N ALA A 113 0.66 53.00 23.26
CA ALA A 113 0.88 54.28 22.58
C ALA A 113 2.05 54.22 21.60
N ALA A 114 3.09 53.48 21.98
CA ALA A 114 4.27 53.24 21.15
C ALA A 114 4.97 51.95 21.61
N THR A 115 5.56 51.24 20.65
CA THR A 115 6.29 49.99 20.84
C THR A 115 7.62 50.07 20.09
N LYS A 116 8.73 49.63 20.69
CA LYS A 116 10.04 49.63 20.04
C LYS A 116 10.95 48.51 20.55
N GLU A 117 11.62 47.85 19.61
CA GLU A 117 12.75 46.94 19.84
C GLU A 117 14.06 47.46 19.19
N PRO A 118 15.22 47.19 19.81
CA PRO A 118 15.64 47.65 21.13
C PRO A 118 15.97 49.16 21.13
N GLY A 119 15.51 49.89 22.14
CA GLY A 119 15.79 51.32 22.30
C GLY A 119 14.78 52.03 23.22
N PRO A 120 14.98 53.32 23.53
CA PRO A 120 13.98 54.09 24.26
C PRO A 120 12.73 54.30 23.40
N THR A 121 11.56 54.14 24.02
CA THR A 121 10.25 54.37 23.40
C THR A 121 9.71 55.70 23.88
N THR A 122 9.36 56.61 22.97
CA THR A 122 8.86 57.96 23.32
C THR A 122 7.52 58.25 22.68
N ALA A 123 6.65 58.97 23.40
CA ALA A 123 5.43 59.54 22.85
C ALA A 123 5.20 60.96 23.40
N THR A 124 4.55 61.80 22.61
CA THR A 124 4.25 63.19 23.00
C THR A 124 2.79 63.30 23.41
N VAL A 125 2.53 63.96 24.53
CA VAL A 125 1.19 64.36 24.95
C VAL A 125 1.03 65.87 24.83
N THR A 126 -0.15 66.32 24.43
CA THR A 126 -0.48 67.75 24.28
C THR A 126 -1.63 68.11 25.19
N CYS A 127 -1.53 69.23 25.88
CA CYS A 127 -2.59 69.74 26.74
C CYS A 127 -3.77 70.24 25.90
N SER A 128 -4.99 69.87 26.27
CA SER A 128 -6.21 70.37 25.63
C SER A 128 -6.65 71.74 26.18
N ALA A 129 -7.56 72.41 25.48
CA ALA A 129 -8.26 73.61 25.96
C ALA A 129 -8.97 73.38 27.32
N GLY A 130 -9.42 72.15 27.56
CA GLY A 130 -10.04 71.74 28.83
C GLY A 130 -9.06 71.56 30.00
N GLY A 131 -7.75 71.68 29.77
CA GLY A 131 -6.72 71.48 30.81
C GLY A 131 -6.41 70.00 31.10
N ALA A 132 -6.66 69.11 30.14
CA ALA A 132 -6.32 67.69 30.26
C ALA A 132 -5.24 67.30 29.24
N TRP A 133 -4.28 66.47 29.66
CA TRP A 133 -3.30 65.88 28.77
C TRP A 133 -3.98 64.96 27.76
N MET A 134 -3.59 65.06 26.48
CA MET A 134 -4.11 64.20 25.43
C MET A 134 -3.03 63.48 24.65
N PHE A 135 -3.32 62.23 24.29
CA PHE A 135 -2.57 61.45 23.31
C PHE A 135 -3.53 61.03 22.20
N ASN A 136 -3.22 61.35 20.95
CA ASN A 136 -4.05 61.00 19.77
C ASN A 136 -5.55 61.33 19.93
N GLY A 137 -5.88 62.48 20.54
CA GLY A 137 -7.27 62.91 20.73
C GLY A 137 -7.98 62.32 21.96
N MET A 138 -7.31 61.46 22.74
CA MET A 138 -7.87 60.88 23.96
C MET A 138 -7.23 61.50 25.20
N THR A 139 -8.06 61.82 26.21
CA THR A 139 -7.58 62.26 27.52
C THR A 139 -6.74 61.16 28.17
N THR A 140 -5.53 61.50 28.61
CA THR A 140 -4.61 60.60 29.30
C THR A 140 -4.31 61.12 30.71
N THR A 141 -4.48 60.24 31.70
CA THR A 141 -4.22 60.55 33.12
C THR A 141 -3.13 59.66 33.69
N LEU A 142 -2.76 58.59 32.97
CA LEU A 142 -1.81 57.59 33.40
C LEU A 142 -0.86 57.26 32.25
N ALA A 143 0.45 57.26 32.52
CA ALA A 143 1.46 56.68 31.64
C ALA A 143 2.22 55.58 32.37
N SER A 144 2.43 54.44 31.70
CA SER A 144 3.22 53.33 32.25
C SER A 144 4.06 52.67 31.17
N CYS A 145 5.14 52.02 31.58
CA CYS A 145 5.99 51.25 30.67
C CYS A 145 5.90 49.77 31.02
N ASN A 146 5.61 48.94 30.01
CA ASN A 146 5.60 47.50 30.15
C ASN A 146 6.71 46.89 29.29
N VAL A 147 7.60 46.16 29.94
CA VAL A 147 8.61 45.34 29.28
C VAL A 147 7.87 44.10 28.80
N VAL A 148 7.66 44.01 27.49
CA VAL A 148 7.12 42.81 26.90
C VAL A 148 8.17 41.73 27.10
N PRO A 149 7.84 40.61 27.77
CA PRO A 149 8.77 39.49 27.85
C PRO A 149 8.97 39.00 26.41
N THR A 150 10.12 39.28 25.83
CA THR A 150 10.55 38.65 24.58
C THR A 150 10.54 37.14 24.84
N CYS A 151 9.55 36.45 24.27
CA CYS A 151 9.56 35.00 24.27
C CYS A 151 10.89 34.55 23.67
N ARG A 152 11.63 33.73 24.40
CA ARG A 152 12.96 33.30 23.97
C ARG A 152 12.83 32.43 22.72
N SER A 153 13.93 32.20 22.01
CA SER A 153 13.96 31.19 20.97
C SER A 153 13.89 29.80 21.61
N CYS A 154 12.76 29.11 21.46
CA CYS A 154 12.68 27.66 21.69
C CYS A 154 13.02 26.92 20.38
N LEU A 155 13.75 25.80 20.48
CA LEU A 155 13.99 24.91 19.35
C LEU A 155 12.89 23.86 19.28
N ALA A 156 12.50 23.45 18.07
CA ALA A 156 11.53 22.38 17.89
C ALA A 156 12.00 21.05 18.52
N THR A 157 13.32 20.85 18.61
CA THR A 157 13.97 19.67 19.22
C THR A 157 13.88 19.64 20.74
N ASP A 158 13.47 20.72 21.40
CA ASP A 158 13.34 20.78 22.86
C ASP A 158 12.13 19.97 23.37
N VAL A 159 11.25 19.54 22.46
CA VAL A 159 10.14 18.62 22.75
C VAL A 159 10.44 17.27 22.10
N ALA A 160 10.67 16.25 22.92
CA ALA A 160 10.83 14.88 22.45
C ALA A 160 9.47 14.34 21.96
N LEU A 161 9.39 14.01 20.67
CA LEU A 161 8.24 13.32 20.09
C LEU A 161 8.39 11.82 20.36
N ILE A 162 7.79 11.35 21.46
CA ILE A 162 7.89 9.96 21.89
C ILE A 162 6.85 9.14 21.10
N ALA A 163 7.33 8.07 20.47
CA ALA A 163 6.44 7.08 19.88
C ALA A 163 5.63 6.38 20.99
N GLY A 164 4.33 6.64 21.01
CA GLY A 164 3.37 5.79 21.71
C GLY A 164 2.93 4.67 20.78
N THR A 165 1.63 4.55 20.54
CA THR A 165 1.07 3.70 19.47
C THR A 165 1.24 4.30 18.08
N VAL A 166 1.38 5.62 17.99
CA VAL A 166 1.67 6.37 16.77
C VAL A 166 2.67 7.47 17.14
N THR A 167 3.58 7.80 16.23
CA THR A 167 4.54 8.88 16.43
C THR A 167 3.89 10.23 16.13
N PRO A 168 3.87 11.19 17.07
CA PRO A 168 3.41 12.55 16.78
C PRO A 168 4.33 13.21 15.75
N THR A 169 3.78 14.21 15.07
CA THR A 169 4.54 15.11 14.18
C THR A 169 4.43 16.53 14.69
N SER A 170 5.46 17.35 14.49
CA SER A 170 5.41 18.78 14.79
C SER A 170 5.57 19.59 13.51
N ALA A 171 4.84 20.70 13.44
CA ALA A 171 5.07 21.72 12.43
C ALA A 171 6.28 22.58 12.81
N THR A 172 6.85 23.28 11.83
CA THR A 172 7.87 24.30 12.10
C THR A 172 7.29 25.38 13.03
N PRO A 173 8.05 25.81 14.06
CA PRO A 173 7.61 26.90 14.93
C PRO A 173 7.27 28.18 14.15
N THR A 174 6.18 28.84 14.51
CA THR A 174 5.73 30.13 13.94
C THR A 174 5.51 31.15 15.05
N THR A 175 5.69 32.44 14.78
CA THR A 175 5.43 33.49 15.78
C THR A 175 3.93 33.81 15.88
N ASN A 176 3.43 33.97 17.10
CA ASN A 176 2.07 34.45 17.35
C ASN A 176 2.01 35.99 17.40
N ALA A 177 0.82 36.55 17.64
CA ALA A 177 0.59 37.99 17.72
C ALA A 177 1.34 38.69 18.87
N GLN A 178 1.87 37.94 19.83
CA GLN A 178 2.69 38.41 20.95
C GLN A 178 4.18 38.16 20.71
N ASN A 179 4.60 37.91 19.47
CA ASN A 179 5.97 37.57 19.08
C ASN A 179 6.55 36.32 19.78
N CYS A 180 5.69 35.42 20.29
CA CYS A 180 6.11 34.16 20.87
C CYS A 180 6.09 33.03 19.84
N LEU A 181 7.14 32.21 19.84
CA LEU A 181 7.14 30.99 19.03
C LEU A 181 6.04 30.05 19.51
N THR A 182 5.29 29.52 18.56
CA THR A 182 4.25 28.52 18.73
C THR A 182 4.56 27.32 17.86
N MET A 183 4.32 26.12 18.36
CA MET A 183 4.55 24.87 17.64
C MET A 183 3.28 24.03 17.71
N VAL A 184 2.76 23.65 16.55
CA VAL A 184 1.62 22.72 16.48
C VAL A 184 2.17 21.30 16.46
N VAL A 185 1.71 20.49 17.40
CA VAL A 185 1.97 19.05 17.44
C VAL A 185 0.69 18.32 17.05
N THR A 186 0.82 17.38 16.12
CA THR A 186 -0.29 16.64 15.54
C THR A 186 -0.08 15.15 15.77
N CYS A 187 -1.07 14.51 16.38
CA CYS A 187 -1.25 13.07 16.28
C CYS A 187 -2.01 12.78 14.97
N PRO A 188 -1.36 12.12 13.99
CA PRO A 188 -2.01 11.87 12.71
C PRO A 188 -3.18 10.91 12.89
N ALA A 189 -4.16 11.03 11.98
CA ALA A 189 -5.31 10.14 11.94
C ALA A 189 -4.81 8.70 11.73
N SER A 190 -4.97 7.87 12.75
CA SER A 190 -4.83 6.43 12.62
C SER A 190 -6.20 5.82 12.32
N SER A 191 -6.24 4.57 11.85
CA SER A 191 -7.49 3.80 11.62
C SER A 191 -8.20 3.41 12.92
N ALA A 192 -8.16 4.27 13.93
CA ALA A 192 -8.64 4.03 15.27
C ALA A 192 -9.78 4.94 15.64
N ASP A 193 -10.58 4.46 16.59
CA ASP A 193 -11.79 5.14 17.01
C ASP A 193 -11.48 6.35 17.88
N GLN A 194 -10.38 6.30 18.64
CA GLN A 194 -10.01 7.33 19.61
C GLN A 194 -8.50 7.57 19.64
N ILE A 195 -8.10 8.83 19.47
CA ILE A 195 -6.72 9.29 19.59
C ILE A 195 -6.64 10.32 20.72
N SER A 196 -5.59 10.23 21.52
CA SER A 196 -5.26 11.16 22.59
C SER A 196 -3.86 11.72 22.39
N LEU A 197 -3.72 13.04 22.48
CA LEU A 197 -2.43 13.75 22.46
C LEU A 197 -2.07 14.16 23.88
N LEU A 198 -0.89 13.75 24.34
CA LEU A 198 -0.36 14.08 25.65
C LEU A 198 0.91 14.92 25.53
N PHE A 199 1.01 15.92 26.40
CA PHE A 199 2.17 16.76 26.61
C PHE A 199 2.69 16.52 28.03
N GLY A 200 3.65 15.61 28.18
CA GLY A 200 4.05 15.09 29.49
C GLY A 200 2.87 14.40 30.19
N THR A 201 2.41 14.97 31.30
CA THR A 201 1.25 14.50 32.07
C THR A 201 -0.05 15.20 31.70
N VAL A 202 0.00 16.27 30.90
CA VAL A 202 -1.18 17.05 30.51
C VAL A 202 -1.78 16.46 29.25
N THR A 203 -3.08 16.19 29.29
CA THR A 203 -3.81 15.69 28.12
C THR A 203 -4.33 16.87 27.31
N ALA A 204 -3.89 17.00 26.06
CA ALA A 204 -4.30 18.08 25.17
C ALA A 204 -5.72 17.89 24.63
N THR A 205 -6.05 16.65 24.33
CA THR A 205 -7.38 16.26 23.87
C THR A 205 -7.56 14.79 24.21
N THR A 206 -8.74 14.46 24.75
CA THR A 206 -9.11 13.09 25.06
C THR A 206 -9.96 12.52 23.93
N MET A 207 -9.50 11.40 23.36
CA MET A 207 -10.35 10.42 22.69
C MET A 207 -11.26 10.96 21.59
N GLN A 208 -10.69 11.67 20.61
CA GLN A 208 -11.44 12.09 19.42
C GLN A 208 -11.17 11.16 18.23
N PRO A 209 -12.18 10.93 17.37
CA PRO A 209 -11.99 10.29 16.08
C PRO A 209 -11.24 11.24 15.14
N GLY A 210 -10.24 10.73 14.43
CA GLY A 210 -9.44 11.51 13.49
C GLY A 210 -8.20 12.17 14.09
N PRO A 211 -7.53 13.05 13.33
CA PRO A 211 -6.28 13.67 13.76
C PRO A 211 -6.53 14.66 14.89
N VAL A 212 -5.61 14.68 15.87
CA VAL A 212 -5.70 15.54 17.05
C VAL A 212 -4.50 16.49 17.07
N THR A 213 -4.74 17.77 17.32
CA THR A 213 -3.70 18.80 17.34
C THR A 213 -3.65 19.53 18.67
N GLY A 214 -2.44 19.87 19.12
CA GLY A 214 -2.22 20.74 20.26
C GLY A 214 -1.15 21.78 19.96
N THR A 215 -1.34 23.00 20.47
CA THR A 215 -0.40 24.10 20.24
C THR A 215 0.42 24.35 21.50
N LEU A 216 1.74 24.28 21.36
CA LEU A 216 2.71 24.68 22.36
C LEU A 216 3.11 26.13 22.14
N THR A 217 3.29 26.88 23.22
CA THR A 217 3.79 28.26 23.20
C THR A 217 5.12 28.32 23.95
N CYS A 218 6.13 28.91 23.34
CA CYS A 218 7.42 29.14 23.96
C CYS A 218 7.31 30.23 25.02
N SER A 219 7.82 29.95 26.22
CA SER A 219 7.82 30.86 27.35
C SER A 219 8.98 31.85 27.29
N ALA A 220 8.91 32.90 28.11
CA ALA A 220 10.02 33.82 28.33
C ALA A 220 11.28 33.13 28.90
N THR A 221 11.13 31.97 29.56
CA THR A 221 12.26 31.17 30.08
C THR A 221 12.88 30.27 29.01
N GLY A 222 12.34 30.24 27.79
CA GLY A 222 12.81 29.38 26.71
C GLY A 222 12.36 27.93 26.84
N THR A 223 11.15 27.72 27.36
CA THR A 223 10.55 26.37 27.49
C THR A 223 9.22 26.31 26.75
N TRP A 224 8.91 25.18 26.12
CA TRP A 224 7.59 24.96 25.53
C TRP A 224 6.55 24.72 26.62
N ASN A 225 5.41 25.41 26.52
CA ASN A 225 4.30 25.28 27.45
C ASN A 225 3.01 24.88 26.71
N PHE A 226 2.28 23.94 27.28
CA PHE A 226 0.88 23.64 26.91
C PHE A 226 -0.03 24.07 28.05
N GLN A 227 -1.02 24.94 27.80
CA GLN A 227 -1.96 25.41 28.82
C GLN A 227 -1.29 25.86 30.14
N GLY A 228 -0.15 26.55 30.04
CA GLY A 228 0.61 27.04 31.19
C GLY A 228 1.53 26.02 31.88
N THR A 229 1.56 24.76 31.40
CA THR A 229 2.45 23.72 31.95
C THR A 229 3.65 23.46 31.03
N THR A 230 4.85 23.52 31.60
CA THR A 230 6.09 23.20 30.88
C THR A 230 6.09 21.77 30.36
N THR A 231 6.43 21.60 29.09
CA THR A 231 6.39 20.34 28.36
C THR A 231 7.72 20.09 27.66
N THR A 232 8.31 18.93 27.91
CA THR A 232 9.54 18.45 27.25
C THR A 232 9.30 17.24 26.35
N GLN A 233 8.08 16.72 26.33
CA GLN A 233 7.73 15.53 25.55
C GLN A 233 6.28 15.58 25.07
N ALA A 234 6.03 15.06 23.88
CA ALA A 234 4.70 14.81 23.36
C ALA A 234 4.56 13.35 22.94
N SER A 235 3.42 12.73 23.23
CA SER A 235 3.12 11.36 22.81
C SER A 235 1.67 11.23 22.34
N CYS A 236 1.45 10.27 21.43
CA CYS A 236 0.11 9.90 20.97
C CYS A 236 -0.24 8.52 21.48
N THR A 237 -1.40 8.40 22.11
CA THR A 237 -2.01 7.10 22.42
C THR A 237 -3.25 6.92 21.57
N VAL A 238 -3.39 5.69 21.07
CA VAL A 238 -4.47 5.27 20.20
C VAL A 238 -5.18 4.12 20.88
N THR A 239 -6.49 4.25 21.00
CA THR A 239 -7.35 3.19 21.50
C THR A 239 -8.30 2.79 20.39
N LYS A 240 -8.32 1.50 20.08
CA LYS A 240 -9.33 0.91 19.19
C LYS A 240 -10.40 0.24 20.04
N THR A 241 -11.66 0.49 19.72
CA THR A 241 -12.80 -0.16 20.37
C THR A 241 -13.01 -1.52 19.72
N CYS A 242 -12.12 -2.47 20.01
CA CYS A 242 -12.26 -3.83 19.52
C CYS A 242 -13.23 -4.58 20.42
N LYS A 243 -14.31 -5.12 19.84
CA LYS A 243 -15.20 -6.04 20.56
C LYS A 243 -14.48 -7.36 20.83
N SER A 244 -15.06 -8.18 21.69
CA SER A 244 -14.60 -9.55 21.89
C SER A 244 -14.90 -10.39 20.65
N CYS A 245 -13.87 -10.93 20.00
CA CYS A 245 -14.01 -12.04 19.05
C CYS A 245 -13.68 -13.35 19.75
N LEU A 246 -14.40 -14.41 19.40
CA LEU A 246 -14.10 -15.77 19.83
C LEU A 246 -13.27 -16.47 18.76
N ALA A 247 -12.40 -17.39 19.16
CA ALA A 247 -11.65 -18.22 18.21
C ALA A 247 -12.59 -19.04 17.30
N SER A 248 -13.78 -19.39 17.79
CA SER A 248 -14.84 -20.09 17.05
C SER A 248 -15.46 -19.27 15.91
N ASP A 249 -15.24 -17.96 15.87
CA ASP A 249 -15.82 -17.08 14.83
C ASP A 249 -15.09 -17.22 13.47
N ILE A 250 -13.91 -17.85 13.47
CA ILE A 250 -13.24 -18.32 12.25
C ILE A 250 -13.45 -19.83 12.12
N THR A 251 -13.97 -20.25 10.97
CA THR A 251 -14.03 -21.66 10.59
C THR A 251 -12.72 -22.07 9.92
N LEU A 252 -12.01 -23.02 10.51
CA LEU A 252 -10.83 -23.63 9.90
C LEU A 252 -11.28 -24.79 9.02
N THR A 253 -11.09 -24.65 7.71
CA THR A 253 -11.46 -25.67 6.74
C THR A 253 -10.21 -26.39 6.25
N ALA A 254 -10.30 -27.71 6.12
CA ALA A 254 -9.26 -28.50 5.50
C ALA A 254 -9.19 -28.14 4.00
N GLY A 255 -8.09 -27.51 3.60
CA GLY A 255 -7.72 -27.35 2.19
C GLY A 255 -6.80 -28.51 1.79
N ALA A 256 -5.60 -28.18 1.31
CA ALA A 256 -4.53 -29.18 1.15
C ALA A 256 -3.92 -29.62 2.49
N LEU A 257 -4.00 -28.74 3.50
CA LEU A 257 -3.62 -28.97 4.90
C LEU A 257 -4.69 -28.28 5.78
N THR A 258 -4.80 -28.72 7.04
CA THR A 258 -5.71 -28.09 8.01
C THR A 258 -4.95 -27.02 8.79
N PRO A 259 -5.34 -25.74 8.71
CA PRO A 259 -4.73 -24.69 9.52
C PRO A 259 -5.05 -24.90 11.00
N THR A 260 -4.19 -24.38 11.88
CA THR A 260 -4.41 -24.31 13.32
C THR A 260 -4.56 -22.85 13.76
N ALA A 261 -5.44 -22.60 14.74
CA ALA A 261 -5.57 -21.30 15.38
C ALA A 261 -4.84 -21.31 16.73
N GLY A 262 -4.09 -20.25 17.01
CA GLY A 262 -3.52 -19.99 18.32
C GLY A 262 -4.54 -19.42 19.30
N THR A 263 -4.12 -19.18 20.53
CA THR A 263 -4.91 -18.45 21.53
C THR A 263 -4.99 -16.95 21.18
N PRO A 264 -6.19 -16.33 21.22
CA PRO A 264 -6.32 -14.88 21.08
C PRO A 264 -5.55 -14.10 22.15
N THR A 265 -4.81 -13.07 21.74
CA THR A 265 -4.04 -12.16 22.61
C THR A 265 -4.31 -10.70 22.29
N LEU A 266 -4.19 -9.79 23.25
CA LEU A 266 -4.32 -8.35 22.99
C LEU A 266 -3.07 -7.78 22.32
N ASP A 267 -3.25 -6.98 21.26
CA ASP A 267 -2.19 -6.19 20.68
C ASP A 267 -1.96 -4.86 21.43
N ALA A 268 -0.96 -4.09 20.99
CA ALA A 268 -0.60 -2.80 21.58
C ALA A 268 -1.71 -1.73 21.50
N THR A 269 -2.76 -1.96 20.69
CA THR A 269 -3.92 -1.07 20.54
C THR A 269 -5.14 -1.53 21.34
N GLY A 270 -5.02 -2.67 22.05
CA GLY A 270 -6.10 -3.26 22.85
C GLY A 270 -7.03 -4.17 22.07
N CYS A 271 -6.67 -4.59 20.85
CA CYS A 271 -7.48 -5.47 20.02
C CYS A 271 -7.06 -6.93 20.17
N LEU A 272 -8.02 -7.84 20.19
CA LEU A 272 -7.72 -9.27 20.13
C LEU A 272 -7.11 -9.60 18.76
N THR A 273 -5.99 -10.31 18.80
CA THR A 273 -5.26 -10.84 17.66
C THR A 273 -5.14 -12.34 17.82
N MET A 274 -5.17 -13.08 16.72
CA MET A 274 -5.04 -14.53 16.73
C MET A 274 -4.16 -14.97 15.57
N ALA A 275 -3.18 -15.81 15.87
CA ALA A 275 -2.33 -16.40 14.85
C ALA A 275 -3.04 -17.60 14.20
N ILE A 276 -3.12 -17.61 12.88
CA ILE A 276 -3.51 -18.76 12.08
C ILE A 276 -2.25 -19.32 11.44
N THR A 277 -1.98 -20.60 11.65
CA THR A 277 -0.78 -21.26 11.14
C THR A 277 -1.17 -22.40 10.20
N CYS A 278 -0.66 -22.39 8.98
CA CYS A 278 -0.69 -23.57 8.13
C CYS A 278 0.56 -24.42 8.45
N PRO A 279 0.38 -25.68 8.90
CA PRO A 279 1.50 -26.58 9.12
C PRO A 279 2.15 -26.94 7.79
N VAL A 280 3.35 -27.51 7.84
CA VAL A 280 4.06 -27.95 6.62
C VAL A 280 3.77 -29.40 6.31
N GLY A 281 3.61 -29.70 5.02
CA GLY A 281 3.56 -31.05 4.47
C GLY A 281 4.83 -31.46 3.72
N GLY A 282 6.03 -30.99 4.08
CA GLY A 282 7.28 -31.30 3.37
C GLY A 282 7.99 -30.07 2.81
N ASN A 283 8.52 -30.15 1.57
CA ASN A 283 9.21 -29.05 0.89
C ASN A 283 8.27 -28.17 0.05
N ASP A 284 6.96 -28.23 0.31
CA ASP A 284 5.98 -27.53 -0.51
C ASP A 284 5.91 -26.04 -0.18
N GLU A 285 5.49 -25.27 -1.18
CA GLU A 285 5.10 -23.88 -0.97
C GLU A 285 3.65 -23.84 -0.47
N VAL A 286 3.43 -23.18 0.66
CA VAL A 286 2.13 -23.10 1.35
C VAL A 286 1.75 -21.63 1.54
N ASP A 287 0.44 -21.34 1.48
CA ASP A 287 -0.11 -20.07 1.95
C ASP A 287 -1.48 -20.28 2.63
N ILE A 288 -1.93 -19.28 3.39
CA ILE A 288 -3.26 -19.25 4.01
C ILE A 288 -4.22 -18.50 3.09
N LEU A 289 -5.35 -19.13 2.78
CA LEU A 289 -6.47 -18.44 2.15
C LEU A 289 -7.46 -17.99 3.21
N PHE A 290 -7.83 -16.71 3.14
CA PHE A 290 -8.95 -16.16 3.89
C PHE A 290 -10.12 -15.93 2.92
N GLY A 291 -11.24 -16.62 3.16
CA GLY A 291 -12.41 -16.55 2.27
C GLY A 291 -12.19 -17.13 0.85
N GLY A 292 -11.19 -18.00 0.68
CA GLY A 292 -10.88 -18.65 -0.62
C GLY A 292 -9.91 -17.89 -1.51
N THR A 293 -9.40 -16.73 -1.08
CA THR A 293 -8.38 -15.96 -1.81
C THR A 293 -7.01 -16.18 -1.18
N VAL A 294 -5.98 -16.43 -2.00
CA VAL A 294 -4.57 -16.48 -1.56
C VAL A 294 -4.13 -15.07 -1.16
N VAL A 295 -3.64 -14.89 0.07
CA VAL A 295 -3.45 -13.54 0.65
C VAL A 295 -1.98 -13.11 0.71
N GLY A 296 -1.05 -13.94 0.23
CA GLY A 296 0.33 -13.56 0.04
C GLY A 296 1.03 -14.36 -1.06
N MET A 297 2.36 -14.28 -1.03
CA MET A 297 3.20 -15.17 -1.83
C MET A 297 3.29 -16.51 -1.10
N MET A 298 3.15 -17.61 -1.84
CA MET A 298 3.43 -18.93 -1.29
C MET A 298 4.90 -19.02 -0.90
N GLN A 299 5.18 -19.60 0.26
CA GLN A 299 6.53 -19.72 0.77
C GLN A 299 6.80 -21.15 1.23
N PRO A 300 8.05 -21.63 1.11
CA PRO A 300 8.45 -22.91 1.69
C PRO A 300 8.44 -22.81 3.22
N GLY A 301 7.86 -23.81 3.88
CA GLY A 301 7.81 -23.91 5.35
C GLY A 301 6.48 -23.49 5.98
N PRO A 302 6.39 -23.44 7.32
CA PRO A 302 5.15 -23.12 8.01
C PRO A 302 4.89 -21.63 7.87
N ILE A 303 3.64 -21.27 7.56
CA ILE A 303 3.25 -19.88 7.41
C ILE A 303 2.23 -19.52 8.48
N THR A 304 2.50 -18.40 9.15
CA THR A 304 1.62 -17.83 10.18
C THR A 304 1.13 -16.47 9.73
N ARG A 305 -0.18 -16.27 9.79
CA ARG A 305 -0.83 -14.99 9.53
C ARG A 305 -1.63 -14.58 10.76
N THR A 306 -1.52 -13.32 11.16
CA THR A 306 -2.25 -12.79 12.31
C THR A 306 -3.52 -12.10 11.85
N VAL A 307 -4.66 -12.55 12.34
CA VAL A 307 -5.95 -11.85 12.19
C VAL A 307 -6.18 -10.94 13.39
N THR A 308 -6.85 -9.81 13.18
CA THR A 308 -7.19 -8.84 14.22
C THR A 308 -8.71 -8.70 14.30
N CYS A 309 -9.27 -8.74 15.50
CA CYS A 309 -10.69 -8.50 15.74
C CYS A 309 -11.02 -7.03 15.49
N ASN A 310 -12.01 -6.73 14.67
CA ASN A 310 -12.43 -5.36 14.37
C ASN A 310 -13.48 -4.83 15.35
N ALA A 311 -13.88 -3.56 15.19
CA ALA A 311 -14.90 -2.92 16.04
C ALA A 311 -16.29 -3.57 15.94
N ASN A 312 -16.57 -4.28 14.84
CA ASN A 312 -17.81 -5.03 14.65
C ASN A 312 -17.79 -6.40 15.33
N GLY A 313 -16.68 -6.81 15.96
CA GLY A 313 -16.54 -8.14 16.56
C GLY A 313 -16.31 -9.24 15.53
N GLN A 314 -15.61 -8.91 14.43
CA GLN A 314 -15.28 -9.87 13.37
C GLN A 314 -13.78 -9.94 13.19
N TRP A 315 -13.25 -11.14 12.95
CA TRP A 315 -11.86 -11.30 12.58
C TRP A 315 -11.58 -10.67 11.21
N ASN A 316 -10.47 -9.95 11.11
CA ASN A 316 -10.06 -9.24 9.91
C ASN A 316 -8.59 -9.51 9.61
N PHE A 317 -8.28 -9.71 8.34
CA PHE A 317 -6.91 -9.72 7.83
C PHE A 317 -6.76 -8.64 6.76
N GLN A 318 -5.83 -7.71 6.96
CA GLN A 318 -5.50 -6.64 6.00
C GLN A 318 -6.71 -5.83 5.47
N GLY A 319 -7.70 -5.56 6.32
CA GLY A 319 -8.90 -4.81 5.96
C GLY A 319 -10.07 -5.69 5.51
N THR A 320 -9.86 -6.98 5.25
CA THR A 320 -10.92 -7.91 4.83
C THR A 320 -11.44 -8.73 6.00
N VAL A 321 -12.75 -8.73 6.22
CA VAL A 321 -13.40 -9.61 7.21
C VAL A 321 -13.22 -11.07 6.78
N THR A 322 -12.75 -11.90 7.69
CA THR A 322 -12.50 -13.32 7.44
C THR A 322 -13.29 -14.19 8.42
N THR A 323 -14.11 -15.06 7.86
CA THR A 323 -14.90 -16.05 8.60
C THR A 323 -14.44 -17.47 8.34
N VAL A 324 -13.56 -17.66 7.34
CA VAL A 324 -13.05 -18.96 6.90
C VAL A 324 -11.57 -18.85 6.58
N ALA A 325 -10.76 -19.78 7.12
CA ALA A 325 -9.37 -19.95 6.75
C ALA A 325 -9.10 -21.38 6.26
N SER A 326 -8.27 -21.52 5.22
CA SER A 326 -7.81 -22.81 4.70
C SER A 326 -6.35 -22.70 4.23
N CYS A 327 -5.67 -23.83 4.02
CA CYS A 327 -4.31 -23.85 3.46
C CYS A 327 -4.32 -24.19 1.97
N ALA A 328 -3.63 -23.38 1.17
CA ALA A 328 -3.28 -23.67 -0.22
C ALA A 328 -1.90 -24.29 -0.26
N ARG A 329 -1.71 -25.24 -1.16
CA ARG A 329 -0.43 -25.90 -1.41
C ARG A 329 -0.17 -25.96 -2.90
N VAL A 330 1.01 -25.54 -3.33
CA VAL A 330 1.54 -25.84 -4.66
C VAL A 330 2.65 -26.87 -4.50
N VAL A 331 2.47 -28.02 -5.12
CA VAL A 331 3.52 -29.03 -5.22
C VAL A 331 4.52 -28.56 -6.27
N THR A 332 5.62 -27.97 -5.85
CA THR A 332 6.74 -27.65 -6.73
C THR A 332 7.48 -28.95 -7.07
N CYS A 333 7.19 -29.50 -8.25
CA CYS A 333 7.97 -30.60 -8.79
C CYS A 333 9.43 -30.14 -8.99
N ARG A 334 10.39 -30.86 -8.41
CA ARG A 334 11.82 -30.56 -8.58
C ARG A 334 12.24 -30.72 -10.05
N SER A 335 13.34 -30.08 -10.42
CA SER A 335 13.99 -30.33 -11.71
C SER A 335 14.58 -31.74 -11.73
N CYS A 336 13.96 -32.67 -12.46
CA CYS A 336 14.58 -33.95 -12.81
C CYS A 336 15.53 -33.77 -13.99
N VAL A 337 16.71 -34.38 -13.90
CA VAL A 337 17.66 -34.41 -15.01
C VAL A 337 17.36 -35.63 -15.88
N ALA A 338 17.30 -35.47 -17.21
CA ALA A 338 17.02 -36.58 -18.12
C ALA A 338 18.06 -37.72 -18.00
N SER A 339 19.29 -37.41 -17.59
CA SER A 339 20.38 -38.38 -17.41
C SER A 339 20.25 -39.26 -16.17
N SER A 340 19.25 -39.07 -15.30
CA SER A 340 19.04 -39.92 -14.13
C SER A 340 18.30 -41.23 -14.42
N VAL A 341 17.77 -41.41 -15.64
CA VAL A 341 17.27 -42.71 -16.10
C VAL A 341 18.35 -43.36 -16.98
N THR A 342 18.84 -44.51 -16.54
CA THR A 342 19.80 -45.28 -17.34
C THR A 342 19.06 -46.01 -18.46
N LEU A 343 19.33 -45.63 -19.71
CA LEU A 343 18.81 -46.33 -20.87
C LEU A 343 19.69 -47.53 -21.18
N THR A 344 19.31 -48.70 -20.67
CA THR A 344 20.08 -49.92 -20.88
C THR A 344 19.65 -50.56 -22.19
N PRO A 345 20.58 -50.84 -23.13
CA PRO A 345 20.26 -51.60 -24.32
C PRO A 345 19.72 -52.97 -23.90
N GLY A 346 18.48 -53.27 -24.29
CA GLY A 346 17.99 -54.64 -24.32
C GLY A 346 18.37 -55.26 -25.66
N THR A 347 17.38 -55.76 -26.39
CA THR A 347 17.54 -56.10 -27.82
C THR A 347 17.43 -54.86 -28.73
N ILE A 348 16.80 -53.80 -28.22
CA ILE A 348 16.66 -52.49 -28.88
C ILE A 348 17.05 -51.42 -27.84
N THR A 349 17.72 -50.36 -28.29
CA THR A 349 18.08 -49.23 -27.41
C THR A 349 16.90 -48.26 -27.32
N PRO A 350 16.33 -48.00 -26.11
CA PRO A 350 15.32 -46.97 -25.93
C PRO A 350 15.90 -45.58 -26.22
N THR A 351 15.04 -44.64 -26.59
CA THR A 351 15.37 -43.22 -26.73
C THR A 351 14.51 -42.41 -25.78
N ALA A 352 15.15 -41.54 -24.98
CA ALA A 352 14.45 -40.55 -24.17
C ALA A 352 14.20 -39.29 -25.02
N GLY A 353 12.97 -38.79 -25.00
CA GLY A 353 12.63 -37.49 -25.57
C GLY A 353 12.91 -36.35 -24.59
N THR A 354 12.66 -35.12 -25.03
CA THR A 354 12.85 -33.93 -24.20
C THR A 354 11.81 -33.88 -23.09
N PRO A 355 12.20 -33.66 -21.82
CA PRO A 355 11.25 -33.39 -20.75
C PRO A 355 10.37 -32.16 -21.04
N THR A 356 9.06 -32.31 -20.95
CA THR A 356 8.07 -31.23 -21.12
C THR A 356 7.18 -31.12 -19.89
N PRO A 357 6.79 -29.92 -19.44
CA PRO A 357 5.83 -29.76 -18.35
C PRO A 357 4.48 -30.43 -18.68
N ASN A 358 3.90 -31.17 -17.72
CA ASN A 358 2.56 -31.72 -17.79
C ASN A 358 1.52 -30.74 -17.20
N ALA A 359 0.24 -31.15 -17.15
CA ALA A 359 -0.85 -30.33 -16.63
C ALA A 359 -0.71 -29.95 -15.14
N GLN A 360 0.17 -30.63 -14.40
CA GLN A 360 0.51 -30.36 -13.01
C GLN A 360 1.83 -29.58 -12.86
N ASN A 361 2.35 -29.00 -13.95
CA ASN A 361 3.65 -28.33 -14.02
C ASN A 361 4.85 -29.21 -13.62
N CYS A 362 4.70 -30.54 -13.67
CA CYS A 362 5.79 -31.48 -13.45
C CYS A 362 6.40 -31.88 -14.79
N LEU A 363 7.72 -32.05 -14.87
CA LEU A 363 8.37 -32.53 -16.08
C LEU A 363 7.93 -33.98 -16.37
N ALA A 364 7.41 -34.22 -17.56
CA ALA A 364 7.15 -35.55 -18.11
C ALA A 364 8.14 -35.81 -19.26
N MET A 365 8.76 -36.98 -19.27
CA MET A 365 9.72 -37.38 -20.29
C MET A 365 9.21 -38.63 -21.02
N PRO A 366 9.02 -38.59 -22.35
CA PRO A 366 8.64 -39.77 -23.09
C PRO A 366 9.86 -40.68 -23.31
N ILE A 367 9.70 -41.98 -23.04
CA ILE A 367 10.66 -43.01 -23.38
C ILE A 367 10.06 -43.85 -24.51
N THR A 368 10.76 -43.90 -25.64
CA THR A 368 10.31 -44.59 -26.84
C THR A 368 11.23 -45.75 -27.17
N CYS A 369 10.64 -46.92 -27.36
CA CYS A 369 11.30 -48.03 -28.02
C CYS A 369 11.01 -47.96 -29.52
N PRO A 370 12.03 -47.77 -30.38
CA PRO A 370 11.82 -47.68 -31.82
C PRO A 370 11.29 -49.01 -32.37
N ALA A 371 10.42 -48.91 -33.38
CA ALA A 371 9.82 -50.08 -34.01
C ALA A 371 10.89 -50.98 -34.66
N ASN A 372 10.86 -52.27 -34.36
CA ASN A 372 11.50 -53.28 -35.20
C ASN A 372 10.42 -53.98 -36.02
N ARG A 373 10.63 -54.15 -37.33
CA ARG A 373 9.58 -54.54 -38.29
C ARG A 373 8.97 -55.93 -38.06
N MET A 374 9.45 -56.72 -37.09
CA MET A 374 8.97 -58.10 -36.86
C MET A 374 8.75 -58.49 -35.39
N ASP A 375 8.88 -57.56 -34.43
CA ASP A 375 8.84 -57.91 -33.00
C ASP A 375 7.75 -57.14 -32.23
N LEU A 376 7.15 -57.80 -31.24
CA LEU A 376 6.40 -57.11 -30.18
C LEU A 376 7.42 -56.49 -29.23
N ILE A 377 7.23 -55.21 -28.93
CA ILE A 377 8.17 -54.47 -28.09
C ILE A 377 7.60 -54.33 -26.70
N ASN A 378 8.38 -54.76 -25.71
CA ASN A 378 8.10 -54.58 -24.29
C ASN A 378 9.02 -53.49 -23.73
N LEU A 379 8.45 -52.39 -23.27
CA LEU A 379 9.18 -51.35 -22.55
C LEU A 379 9.16 -51.69 -21.05
N LEU A 380 10.34 -51.93 -20.49
CA LEU A 380 10.53 -52.34 -19.11
C LEU A 380 11.15 -51.21 -18.31
N PHE A 381 10.55 -50.87 -17.17
CA PHE A 381 11.15 -50.02 -16.15
C PHE A 381 11.74 -50.88 -15.02
N ASP A 382 13.01 -50.66 -14.70
CA ASP A 382 13.77 -51.39 -13.66
C ASP A 382 13.64 -52.92 -13.72
N ALA A 383 13.66 -53.47 -14.95
CA ALA A 383 13.60 -54.90 -15.26
C ALA A 383 12.39 -55.68 -14.72
N THR A 384 11.38 -55.02 -14.14
CA THR A 384 10.28 -55.69 -13.42
C THR A 384 8.90 -55.20 -13.82
N THR A 385 8.78 -53.96 -14.30
CA THR A 385 7.48 -53.36 -14.62
C THR A 385 7.34 -53.21 -16.14
N ALA A 386 6.52 -54.06 -16.75
CA ALA A 386 6.19 -53.96 -18.18
C ALA A 386 5.18 -52.83 -18.39
N ALA A 387 5.55 -51.83 -19.19
CA ALA A 387 4.76 -50.62 -19.39
C ALA A 387 3.76 -50.74 -20.56
N SER A 388 4.09 -51.55 -21.58
CA SER A 388 3.19 -51.84 -22.71
C SER A 388 3.77 -52.95 -23.58
N MET A 389 2.91 -53.80 -24.14
CA MET A 389 3.27 -54.75 -25.20
C MET A 389 2.44 -54.44 -26.43
N GLN A 390 3.05 -53.86 -27.47
CA GLN A 390 2.35 -53.48 -28.70
C GLN A 390 3.16 -53.80 -29.97
N PRO A 391 2.50 -54.08 -31.11
CA PRO A 391 3.16 -54.13 -32.41
C PRO A 391 3.54 -52.71 -32.85
N GLY A 392 4.82 -52.50 -33.19
CA GLY A 392 5.34 -51.19 -33.58
C GLY A 392 6.05 -50.45 -32.43
N PRO A 393 6.28 -49.13 -32.56
CA PRO A 393 6.99 -48.37 -31.54
C PRO A 393 6.16 -48.26 -30.26
N ALA A 394 6.79 -48.45 -29.11
CA ALA A 394 6.14 -48.31 -27.81
C ALA A 394 6.67 -47.05 -27.11
N THR A 395 5.77 -46.12 -26.79
CA THR A 395 6.12 -44.87 -26.09
C THR A 395 5.35 -44.78 -24.78
N GLN A 396 6.07 -44.57 -23.68
CA GLN A 396 5.47 -44.29 -22.37
C GLN A 396 6.14 -43.10 -21.71
N SER A 397 5.38 -42.34 -20.93
CA SER A 397 5.90 -41.15 -20.24
C SER A 397 6.20 -41.45 -18.78
N VAL A 398 7.39 -41.06 -18.32
CA VAL A 398 7.72 -40.99 -16.89
C VAL A 398 7.52 -39.58 -16.38
N THR A 399 7.03 -39.42 -15.15
CA THR A 399 6.77 -38.11 -14.54
C THR A 399 7.78 -37.85 -13.42
N CYS A 400 8.33 -36.65 -13.35
CA CYS A 400 9.21 -36.23 -12.28
C CYS A 400 8.43 -36.03 -10.97
N SER A 401 8.84 -36.72 -9.92
CA SER A 401 8.24 -36.60 -8.59
C SER A 401 8.70 -35.34 -7.86
N ALA A 402 8.00 -34.99 -6.77
CA ALA A 402 8.45 -33.95 -5.84
C ALA A 402 9.82 -34.25 -5.20
N THR A 403 10.24 -35.53 -5.15
CA THR A 403 11.57 -35.94 -4.67
C THR A 403 12.67 -35.79 -5.71
N GLY A 404 12.35 -35.36 -6.94
CA GLY A 404 13.31 -35.20 -8.03
C GLY A 404 13.69 -36.51 -8.70
N MET A 405 12.84 -37.54 -8.59
CA MET A 405 13.04 -38.85 -9.24
C MET A 405 11.98 -39.10 -10.29
N TRP A 406 12.35 -39.77 -11.39
CA TRP A 406 11.38 -40.17 -12.41
C TRP A 406 10.49 -41.30 -11.89
N GLN A 407 9.20 -41.25 -12.18
CA GLN A 407 8.23 -42.25 -11.76
C GLN A 407 7.32 -42.69 -12.90
N PHE A 408 6.94 -43.96 -12.89
CA PHE A 408 5.87 -44.55 -13.71
C PHE A 408 4.91 -45.28 -12.77
N ASN A 409 3.62 -44.96 -12.84
CA ASN A 409 2.59 -45.53 -11.95
C ASN A 409 2.97 -45.49 -10.44
N ALA A 410 3.50 -44.35 -9.99
CA ALA A 410 3.98 -44.11 -8.62
C ALA A 410 5.20 -44.95 -8.17
N VAL A 411 5.84 -45.70 -9.07
CA VAL A 411 7.09 -46.41 -8.81
C VAL A 411 8.26 -45.61 -9.37
N THR A 412 9.31 -45.43 -8.58
CA THR A 412 10.57 -44.82 -9.02
C THR A 412 11.18 -45.62 -10.17
N VAL A 413 11.60 -44.92 -11.22
CA VAL A 413 12.26 -45.47 -12.40
C VAL A 413 13.73 -45.05 -12.41
N SER A 414 14.65 -46.01 -12.32
CA SER A 414 16.10 -45.76 -12.41
C SER A 414 16.71 -46.22 -13.74
N ALA A 415 16.06 -47.16 -14.41
CA ALA A 415 16.46 -47.69 -15.71
C ALA A 415 15.26 -48.00 -16.59
N ALA A 416 15.45 -47.86 -17.90
CA ALA A 416 14.50 -48.29 -18.92
C ALA A 416 15.20 -49.15 -19.97
N SER A 417 14.55 -50.22 -20.42
CA SER A 417 15.07 -51.11 -21.46
C SER A 417 13.96 -51.57 -22.40
N CYS A 418 14.31 -51.86 -23.66
CA CYS A 418 13.38 -52.39 -24.65
C CYS A 418 13.72 -53.84 -24.93
N GLN A 419 12.74 -54.73 -24.73
CA GLN A 419 12.84 -56.13 -25.08
C GLN A 419 11.94 -56.43 -26.28
N ALA A 420 12.56 -56.85 -27.38
CA ALA A 420 11.90 -57.37 -28.55
C ALA A 420 11.56 -58.84 -28.29
N VAL A 421 10.28 -59.15 -28.28
CA VAL A 421 9.80 -60.52 -28.21
C VAL A 421 9.50 -60.96 -29.63
N LYS A 422 10.33 -61.86 -30.15
CA LYS A 422 10.08 -62.53 -31.43
C LYS A 422 8.89 -63.44 -31.27
N ASN A 423 7.74 -63.04 -31.80
CA ASN A 423 6.53 -63.84 -31.72
C ASN A 423 6.35 -64.83 -32.86
N CYS A 424 7.14 -64.74 -33.94
CA CYS A 424 7.02 -65.64 -35.10
C CYS A 424 8.39 -66.01 -35.69
N LYS A 425 8.64 -67.30 -35.87
CA LYS A 425 9.76 -67.80 -36.70
C LYS A 425 9.39 -67.63 -38.18
N SER A 426 10.39 -67.46 -39.04
CA SER A 426 10.20 -67.61 -40.49
C SER A 426 9.83 -69.06 -40.80
N CYS A 427 8.58 -69.33 -41.14
CA CYS A 427 8.19 -70.60 -41.73
C CYS A 427 8.73 -70.63 -43.18
N THR A 428 9.66 -71.54 -43.49
CA THR A 428 9.99 -71.84 -44.89
C THR A 428 8.75 -72.42 -45.58
N LEU A 429 8.53 -72.09 -46.86
CA LEU A 429 7.48 -72.72 -47.66
C LEU A 429 7.66 -74.24 -47.59
N PHE A 430 6.75 -74.94 -46.92
CA PHE A 430 6.64 -76.40 -47.01
C PHE A 430 5.77 -76.76 -48.22
N ASP A 431 6.04 -77.93 -48.80
CA ASP A 431 5.25 -78.53 -49.87
C ASP A 431 3.85 -78.84 -49.35
N ILE A 432 2.90 -77.93 -49.58
CA ILE A 432 1.49 -78.26 -49.43
C ILE A 432 1.15 -79.23 -50.55
N THR A 433 1.02 -80.51 -50.20
CA THR A 433 0.48 -81.50 -51.14
C THR A 433 -1.03 -81.31 -51.19
N LEU A 434 -1.47 -80.59 -52.21
CA LEU A 434 -2.88 -80.43 -52.52
C LEU A 434 -3.38 -81.73 -53.16
N ILE A 435 -4.07 -82.57 -52.38
CA ILE A 435 -4.68 -83.78 -52.92
C ILE A 435 -5.93 -83.35 -53.68
N ALA A 436 -5.84 -83.34 -55.01
CA ALA A 436 -6.94 -82.92 -55.86
C ALA A 436 -8.12 -83.89 -55.74
N GLY A 437 -9.19 -83.44 -55.09
CA GLY A 437 -10.54 -83.87 -55.44
C GLY A 437 -10.98 -83.20 -56.75
N THR A 438 -12.28 -83.19 -57.05
CA THR A 438 -12.84 -82.51 -58.25
C THR A 438 -12.69 -80.98 -58.26
N ILE A 439 -11.95 -80.40 -57.31
CA ILE A 439 -11.71 -78.96 -57.14
C ILE A 439 -10.22 -78.73 -56.88
N THR A 440 -9.59 -77.84 -57.66
CA THR A 440 -8.18 -77.46 -57.49
C THR A 440 -8.06 -76.28 -56.53
N PRO A 441 -7.47 -76.43 -55.33
CA PRO A 441 -7.14 -75.31 -54.46
C PRO A 441 -6.02 -74.43 -55.05
N THR A 442 -6.07 -73.14 -54.75
CA THR A 442 -5.04 -72.16 -55.14
C THR A 442 -4.47 -71.52 -53.87
N ALA A 443 -3.17 -71.65 -53.66
CA ALA A 443 -2.46 -70.90 -52.63
C ALA A 443 -2.21 -69.47 -53.13
N GLY A 444 -2.58 -68.47 -52.32
CA GLY A 444 -2.21 -67.09 -52.56
C GLY A 444 -0.79 -66.79 -52.11
N THR A 445 -0.28 -65.62 -52.47
CA THR A 445 1.03 -65.14 -52.01
C THR A 445 1.04 -64.97 -50.49
N PRO A 446 2.06 -65.46 -49.77
CA PRO A 446 2.22 -65.17 -48.34
C PRO A 446 2.27 -63.66 -48.08
N VAL A 447 1.49 -63.19 -47.11
CA VAL A 447 1.44 -61.79 -46.66
C VAL A 447 1.69 -61.74 -45.16
N LEU A 448 2.34 -60.68 -44.65
CA LEU A 448 2.39 -60.47 -43.20
C LEU A 448 1.02 -60.01 -42.69
N ASN A 449 0.52 -60.63 -41.62
CA ASN A 449 -0.68 -60.16 -40.94
C ASN A 449 -0.36 -58.98 -39.98
N ALA A 450 -1.39 -58.39 -39.38
CA ALA A 450 -1.27 -57.28 -38.43
C ALA A 450 -0.43 -57.61 -37.17
N MET A 451 -0.17 -58.89 -36.89
CA MET A 451 0.68 -59.35 -35.78
C MET A 451 2.13 -59.60 -36.20
N GLY A 452 2.50 -59.26 -37.45
CA GLY A 452 3.85 -59.45 -37.96
C GLY A 452 4.19 -60.89 -38.36
N CYS A 453 3.20 -61.79 -38.42
CA CYS A 453 3.40 -63.19 -38.75
C CYS A 453 3.02 -63.47 -40.21
N TRP A 454 3.78 -64.36 -40.86
CA TRP A 454 3.45 -64.81 -42.20
C TRP A 454 2.11 -65.52 -42.20
N ALA A 455 1.23 -65.05 -43.07
CA ALA A 455 -0.11 -65.55 -43.27
C ALA A 455 -0.29 -65.93 -44.74
N MET A 456 -0.81 -67.12 -45.01
CA MET A 456 -1.04 -67.59 -46.38
C MET A 456 -2.53 -67.86 -46.59
N PRO A 457 -3.20 -67.15 -47.50
CA PRO A 457 -4.57 -67.44 -47.87
C PRO A 457 -4.60 -68.63 -48.82
N ILE A 458 -5.40 -69.65 -48.51
CA ILE A 458 -5.69 -70.77 -49.42
C ILE A 458 -7.16 -70.69 -49.82
N SER A 459 -7.41 -70.68 -51.13
CA SER A 459 -8.75 -70.58 -51.70
C SER A 459 -9.15 -71.85 -52.45
N CYS A 460 -10.34 -72.39 -52.20
CA CYS A 460 -10.96 -73.43 -53.06
C CYS A 460 -12.09 -72.80 -53.89
N VAL A 461 -11.95 -72.72 -55.22
CA VAL A 461 -12.95 -72.16 -56.17
C VAL A 461 -13.67 -73.29 -56.91
N GLY A 462 -14.97 -73.15 -57.23
CA GLY A 462 -15.79 -74.25 -57.75
C GLY A 462 -17.29 -74.05 -57.50
N THR A 463 -18.13 -74.76 -58.25
CA THR A 463 -19.57 -74.50 -58.42
C THR A 463 -20.50 -75.31 -57.51
N GLN A 464 -19.97 -76.13 -56.59
CA GLN A 464 -20.75 -76.93 -55.64
C GLN A 464 -20.48 -76.52 -54.19
N ARG A 465 -21.30 -76.97 -53.22
CA ARG A 465 -21.05 -76.77 -51.78
C ARG A 465 -19.74 -77.43 -51.40
N LYS A 466 -18.85 -76.68 -50.71
CA LYS A 466 -17.50 -77.13 -50.38
C LYS A 466 -17.30 -77.25 -48.88
N GLN A 467 -16.55 -78.27 -48.48
CA GLN A 467 -15.94 -78.37 -47.16
C GLN A 467 -14.42 -78.41 -47.31
N MET A 468 -13.72 -77.67 -46.46
CA MET A 468 -12.27 -77.70 -46.37
C MET A 468 -11.87 -78.49 -45.13
N PHE A 469 -11.06 -79.53 -45.32
CA PHE A 469 -10.54 -80.36 -44.24
C PHE A 469 -9.03 -80.17 -44.10
N ILE A 470 -8.55 -80.20 -42.86
CA ILE A 470 -7.13 -80.28 -42.53
C ILE A 470 -6.87 -81.55 -41.74
N ASN A 471 -5.88 -82.34 -42.19
CA ASN A 471 -5.45 -83.58 -41.52
C ASN A 471 -6.61 -84.54 -41.21
N GLY A 472 -7.59 -84.59 -42.11
CA GLY A 472 -8.61 -85.63 -42.19
C GLY A 472 -9.77 -85.58 -41.21
N ASN A 473 -9.72 -84.77 -40.14
CA ASN A 473 -10.63 -85.03 -38.99
C ASN A 473 -11.60 -83.89 -38.60
N THR A 474 -11.47 -82.67 -39.15
CA THR A 474 -12.42 -81.58 -38.83
C THR A 474 -12.64 -80.61 -40.00
N PRO A 475 -13.90 -80.35 -40.42
CA PRO A 475 -14.21 -79.36 -41.44
C PRO A 475 -14.07 -77.93 -40.88
N LEU A 476 -13.45 -77.03 -41.65
CA LEU A 476 -13.10 -75.67 -41.23
C LEU A 476 -13.99 -74.56 -41.80
N GLY A 477 -15.09 -74.94 -42.43
CA GLY A 477 -16.07 -74.00 -42.98
C GLY A 477 -16.87 -74.60 -44.12
N LEU A 478 -18.11 -74.13 -44.24
CA LEU A 478 -19.04 -74.46 -45.30
C LEU A 478 -19.46 -73.15 -45.98
N SER A 479 -19.40 -73.08 -47.31
CA SER A 479 -20.09 -72.02 -48.05
C SER A 479 -21.13 -72.61 -49.00
N SER A 480 -22.32 -72.01 -49.03
CA SER A 480 -23.29 -72.24 -50.09
C SER A 480 -22.86 -71.46 -51.32
N LEU A 481 -22.29 -72.15 -52.32
CA LEU A 481 -21.89 -71.62 -53.64
C LEU A 481 -20.95 -70.39 -53.57
N GLY A 482 -19.64 -70.62 -53.72
CA GLY A 482 -18.66 -69.51 -53.75
C GLY A 482 -17.23 -69.94 -53.44
N THR A 483 -16.31 -68.99 -53.38
CA THR A 483 -14.91 -69.22 -52.97
C THR A 483 -14.83 -69.31 -51.44
N ILE A 484 -14.19 -70.35 -50.91
CA ILE A 484 -13.79 -70.40 -49.49
C ILE A 484 -12.32 -70.04 -49.43
N THR A 485 -11.98 -68.97 -48.72
CA THR A 485 -10.59 -68.57 -48.44
C THR A 485 -10.35 -68.70 -46.94
N ASN A 486 -9.38 -69.52 -46.57
CA ASN A 486 -8.90 -69.62 -45.19
C ASN A 486 -7.46 -69.12 -45.10
N THR A 487 -7.17 -68.35 -44.06
CA THR A 487 -5.84 -67.80 -43.82
C THR A 487 -5.16 -68.59 -42.72
N PHE A 488 -4.01 -69.16 -43.03
CA PHE A 488 -3.18 -69.90 -42.10
C PHE A 488 -2.14 -68.95 -41.52
N THR A 489 -1.81 -69.07 -40.24
CA THR A 489 -0.79 -68.22 -39.59
C THR A 489 0.31 -69.08 -38.98
N CYS A 490 1.57 -68.77 -39.28
CA CYS A 490 2.73 -69.38 -38.64
C CYS A 490 2.82 -68.90 -37.18
N ASN A 491 2.91 -69.83 -36.22
CA ASN A 491 3.02 -69.53 -34.79
C ASN A 491 4.49 -69.37 -34.35
N ALA A 492 4.70 -69.07 -33.06
CA ALA A 492 6.02 -68.88 -32.46
C ALA A 492 6.94 -70.12 -32.56
N SER A 493 6.37 -71.34 -32.61
CA SER A 493 7.15 -72.57 -32.77
C SER A 493 7.57 -72.85 -34.22
N GLY A 494 7.14 -72.03 -35.18
CA GLY A 494 7.39 -72.26 -36.61
C GLY A 494 6.42 -73.26 -37.24
N GLN A 495 5.26 -73.48 -36.62
CA GLN A 495 4.20 -74.35 -37.12
C GLN A 495 3.02 -73.52 -37.61
N TRP A 496 2.39 -73.94 -38.71
CA TRP A 496 1.17 -73.31 -39.19
C TRP A 496 -0.02 -73.69 -38.30
N GLY A 497 -0.58 -72.71 -37.59
CA GLY A 497 -1.80 -72.84 -36.79
C GLY A 497 -3.02 -72.28 -37.53
N ILE A 498 -4.18 -72.85 -37.26
CA ILE A 498 -5.47 -72.39 -37.80
C ILE A 498 -6.17 -71.52 -36.75
N MET A 499 -6.74 -70.40 -37.18
CA MET A 499 -7.70 -69.64 -36.37
C MET A 499 -9.10 -70.19 -36.68
N ILE A 500 -9.63 -71.04 -35.78
CA ILE A 500 -10.89 -71.79 -36.03
C ILE A 500 -12.10 -70.87 -35.80
N LEU A 501 -12.97 -70.74 -36.80
CA LEU A 501 -14.31 -70.20 -36.65
C LEU A 501 -15.31 -71.37 -36.65
N THR A 502 -15.97 -71.64 -35.52
CA THR A 502 -16.86 -72.80 -35.36
C THR A 502 -18.25 -72.50 -35.91
N VAL A 503 -18.74 -73.28 -36.88
CA VAL A 503 -20.13 -73.28 -37.37
C VAL A 503 -20.57 -74.74 -37.56
N SER A 504 -21.78 -75.12 -37.11
CA SER A 504 -22.26 -76.52 -37.07
C SER A 504 -23.65 -76.69 -37.68
N ILE A 505 -23.81 -77.43 -38.81
CA ILE A 505 -25.08 -77.83 -39.49
C ILE A 505 -24.81 -79.08 -40.43
N PRO A 506 -25.77 -80.01 -40.70
CA PRO A 506 -25.52 -81.30 -41.39
C PRO A 506 -25.55 -81.32 -42.94
N VAL A 507 -25.13 -82.47 -43.49
CA VAL A 507 -24.39 -82.73 -44.75
C VAL A 507 -25.19 -83.00 -46.03
N THR A 508 -24.67 -82.49 -47.16
CA THR A 508 -24.29 -83.21 -48.41
C THR A 508 -23.36 -82.28 -49.21
N SER A 509 -22.06 -82.59 -49.36
CA SER A 509 -21.08 -81.68 -49.99
C SER A 509 -19.88 -82.38 -50.63
N VAL A 510 -19.22 -81.69 -51.58
CA VAL A 510 -17.98 -82.10 -52.25
C VAL A 510 -16.75 -81.63 -51.45
N GLU A 511 -15.70 -82.44 -51.45
CA GLU A 511 -14.58 -82.35 -50.51
C GLU A 511 -13.32 -81.68 -51.12
N CYS A 512 -12.78 -80.67 -50.44
CA CYS A 512 -11.45 -80.08 -50.70
C CYS A 512 -10.53 -80.52 -49.53
N ARG A 513 -9.63 -81.50 -49.74
CA ARG A 513 -8.69 -81.97 -48.69
C ARG A 513 -7.36 -81.26 -48.79
N ILE A 514 -6.92 -80.66 -47.68
CA ILE A 514 -5.57 -80.15 -47.50
C ILE A 514 -4.90 -81.05 -46.46
N VAL A 515 -3.80 -81.70 -46.84
CA VAL A 515 -2.97 -82.46 -45.89
C VAL A 515 -1.76 -81.60 -45.56
N MET A 516 -1.62 -81.23 -44.29
CA MET A 516 -0.44 -80.53 -43.80
C MET A 516 0.56 -81.58 -43.34
N ILE A 517 1.64 -81.74 -44.10
CA ILE A 517 2.78 -82.55 -43.69
C ILE A 517 3.66 -81.61 -42.86
N GLY A 518 3.75 -81.88 -41.55
CA GLY A 518 4.46 -81.04 -40.58
C GLY A 518 5.96 -81.20 -40.62
#